data_AF-A0A7J3QAG3-F1
#
_entry.id   AF-A0A7J3QAG3-F1
#
_cell.length_a   1.000
_cell.length_b   1.000
_cell.length_c   1.000
_cell.angle_alpha   90.00
_cell.angle_beta   90.00
_cell.angle_gamma   90.00
#
_symmetry.space_group_name_H-M   'P 1'
#
loop_
_entity.id
_entity.type
_entity.pdbx_description
1 polymer ?
#
loop_
_entity_poly.entity_id
_entity_poly.type
_entity_poly.pdbx_seq_one_letter_code
_entity_poly.pdbx_strand_id
1 'polypeptide(L)'
;MLVGRRKKRRKVVKIVRRLPKLFQCPACGQVTLTVGIDEVETETGLAKIAQITCNNPSCCLKTEIAGLPMIFEAVDAYHKFLDLYNAGEIGVKFECLSESEERRQSE
;
A
#
# COMPACT_ATOMS: atom_id res chain seq x y z
N MET A 1 10.76 43.37 44.32
CA MET A 1 11.08 43.08 42.90
C MET A 1 10.34 41.82 42.46
N LEU A 2 9.27 41.96 41.66
CA LEU A 2 8.54 40.80 41.12
C LEU A 2 9.23 40.34 39.83
N VAL A 3 9.99 39.26 39.90
CA VAL A 3 10.59 38.60 38.73
C VAL A 3 9.44 38.11 37.84
N GLY A 4 9.21 38.83 36.74
CA GLY A 4 8.23 38.46 35.73
C GLY A 4 8.56 37.08 35.16
N ARG A 5 7.76 36.07 35.51
CA ARG A 5 7.84 34.73 34.92
C ARG A 5 7.61 34.83 33.42
N ARG A 6 8.68 34.78 32.61
CA ARG A 6 8.57 34.61 31.15
C ARG A 6 7.77 33.33 30.87
N LYS A 7 6.56 33.47 30.34
CA LYS A 7 5.79 32.34 29.80
C LYS A 7 6.63 31.68 28.70
N LYS A 8 7.11 30.46 28.92
CA LYS A 8 7.75 29.66 27.88
C LYS A 8 6.76 29.50 26.74
N ARG A 9 7.09 30.07 25.57
CA ARG A 9 6.28 29.95 24.35
C ARG A 9 6.16 28.46 24.01
N ARG A 10 4.92 27.94 23.96
CA ARG A 10 4.69 26.57 23.48
C ARG A 10 5.14 26.51 22.02
N LYS A 11 6.04 25.55 21.70
CA LYS A 11 6.39 25.25 20.31
C LYS A 11 5.11 24.81 19.60
N VAL A 12 4.77 25.49 18.51
CA VAL A 12 3.65 25.07 17.65
C VAL A 12 4.13 23.85 16.89
N VAL A 13 3.67 22.66 17.31
CA VAL A 13 3.91 21.42 16.57
C VAL A 13 2.91 21.39 15.41
N LYS A 14 3.39 21.60 14.18
CA LYS A 14 2.57 21.41 12.98
C LYS A 14 2.45 19.91 12.71
N ILE A 15 1.22 19.39 12.66
CA ILE A 15 0.97 18.01 12.23
C ILE A 15 1.13 17.97 10.71
N VAL A 16 2.09 17.17 10.23
CA VAL A 16 2.28 16.91 8.80
C VAL A 16 1.28 15.82 8.38
N ARG A 17 0.41 16.13 7.42
CA ARG A 17 -0.52 15.15 6.84
C ARG A 17 0.29 14.17 5.99
N ARG A 18 0.06 12.87 6.18
CA ARG A 18 0.71 11.79 5.41
C ARG A 18 -0.29 11.21 4.42
N LEU A 19 0.21 10.78 3.28
CA LEU A 19 -0.58 10.05 2.30
C LEU A 19 -1.06 8.70 2.88
N PRO A 20 -2.24 8.23 2.45
CA PRO A 20 -2.75 6.92 2.87
C PRO A 20 -1.83 5.80 2.36
N LYS A 21 -1.68 4.76 3.18
CA LYS A 21 -0.89 3.56 2.86
C LYS A 21 -1.74 2.33 2.54
N LEU A 22 -3.04 2.41 2.85
CA LEU A 22 -4.00 1.32 2.71
C LEU A 22 -5.05 1.73 1.68
N PHE A 23 -5.33 0.82 0.75
CA PHE A 23 -6.28 1.05 -0.35
C PHE A 23 -7.35 -0.03 -0.39
N GLN A 24 -8.44 0.27 -1.10
CA GLN A 24 -9.57 -0.65 -1.28
C GLN A 24 -9.26 -1.67 -2.37
N CYS A 25 -9.51 -2.95 -2.11
CA CYS A 25 -9.33 -3.99 -3.12
C CYS A 25 -10.52 -4.04 -4.09
N PRO A 26 -10.31 -4.08 -5.42
CA PRO A 26 -11.41 -4.16 -6.39
C PRO A 26 -12.14 -5.52 -6.36
N ALA A 27 -11.49 -6.60 -5.94
CA ALA A 27 -12.07 -7.93 -5.94
C ALA A 27 -12.87 -8.27 -4.66
N CYS A 28 -12.39 -7.84 -3.48
CA CYS A 28 -13.07 -8.13 -2.20
C CYS A 28 -13.73 -6.92 -1.53
N GLY A 29 -13.52 -5.71 -2.06
CA GLY A 29 -14.11 -4.47 -1.54
C GLY A 29 -13.55 -3.99 -0.20
N GLN A 30 -12.63 -4.73 0.44
CA GLN A 30 -12.03 -4.40 1.74
C GLN A 30 -10.80 -3.49 1.61
N VAL A 31 -10.54 -2.66 2.63
CA VAL A 31 -9.39 -1.74 2.68
C VAL A 31 -8.15 -2.44 3.22
N THR A 32 -7.61 -3.37 2.44
CA THR A 32 -6.49 -4.26 2.83
C THR A 32 -5.36 -4.31 1.80
N LEU A 33 -5.42 -3.50 0.74
CA LEU A 33 -4.33 -3.43 -0.24
C LEU A 33 -3.18 -2.60 0.31
N THR A 34 -1.99 -3.20 0.26
CA THR A 34 -0.72 -2.54 0.59
C THR A 34 0.11 -2.43 -0.68
N VAL A 35 0.68 -1.26 -0.92
CA VAL A 35 1.56 -0.99 -2.05
C VAL A 35 2.97 -0.74 -1.53
N GLY A 36 3.89 -1.66 -1.83
CA GLY A 36 5.33 -1.50 -1.68
C GLY A 36 5.92 -0.93 -2.95
N ILE A 37 6.85 0.01 -2.83
CA ILE A 37 7.59 0.55 -3.96
C ILE A 37 9.06 0.24 -3.70
N ASP A 38 9.63 -0.59 -4.56
CA ASP A 38 11.04 -0.89 -4.56
C ASP A 38 11.72 -0.19 -5.73
N GLU A 39 12.91 0.35 -5.49
CA GLU A 39 13.70 1.05 -6.49
C GLU A 39 14.71 0.06 -7.08
N VAL A 40 14.67 -0.11 -8.40
CA VAL A 40 15.56 -1.02 -9.13
C VAL A 40 16.31 -0.24 -10.20
N GLU A 41 17.64 -0.27 -10.12
CA GLU A 41 18.51 0.30 -11.14
C GLU A 41 18.43 -0.56 -12.40
N THR A 42 17.96 0.01 -13.50
CA THR A 42 17.92 -0.65 -14.82
C THR A 42 18.89 0.06 -15.76
N GLU A 43 19.33 -0.62 -16.81
CA GLU A 43 20.35 -0.16 -17.76
C GLU A 43 20.02 1.17 -18.49
N THR A 44 18.74 1.55 -18.52
CA THR A 44 18.23 2.79 -19.13
C THR A 44 17.78 3.85 -18.12
N GLY A 45 17.94 3.59 -16.82
CA GLY A 45 17.63 4.53 -15.73
C GLY A 45 17.10 3.86 -14.45
N LEU A 46 16.79 4.68 -13.44
CA LEU A 46 16.15 4.26 -12.19
C LEU A 46 14.67 3.92 -12.46
N ALA A 47 14.30 2.66 -12.39
CA ALA A 47 12.92 2.21 -12.52
C ALA A 47 12.35 1.82 -11.14
N LYS A 48 11.07 2.04 -10.93
CA LYS A 48 10.37 1.55 -9.73
C LYS A 48 9.56 0.31 -10.05
N ILE A 49 9.65 -0.69 -9.17
CA ILE A 49 8.78 -1.86 -9.14
C ILE A 49 7.77 -1.65 -8.03
N ALA A 50 6.48 -1.65 -8.38
CA ALA A 50 5.41 -1.60 -7.40
C ALA A 50 4.93 -3.02 -7.10
N GLN A 51 5.07 -3.45 -5.85
CA GLN A 51 4.52 -4.69 -5.33
C GLN A 51 3.18 -4.39 -4.65
N ILE A 52 2.11 -4.94 -5.19
CA ILE A 52 0.75 -4.73 -4.69
C ILE A 52 0.28 -6.05 -4.10
N THR A 53 -0.01 -6.02 -2.79
CA THR A 53 -0.40 -7.20 -2.04
C THR A 53 -1.71 -6.94 -1.30
N CYS A 54 -2.67 -7.85 -1.49
CA CYS A 54 -3.90 -7.87 -0.71
C CYS A 54 -3.75 -8.77 0.51
N ASN A 55 -3.93 -8.20 1.70
CA ASN A 55 -3.86 -8.95 2.96
C ASN A 55 -5.19 -9.64 3.33
N ASN A 56 -6.15 -9.74 2.40
CA ASN A 56 -7.42 -10.42 2.65
C ASN A 56 -7.28 -11.94 2.39
N PRO A 57 -7.59 -12.82 3.36
CA PRO A 57 -7.46 -14.28 3.21
C PRO A 57 -8.26 -14.88 2.05
N SER A 58 -9.35 -14.26 1.63
CA SER A 58 -10.19 -14.78 0.53
C SER A 58 -9.69 -14.41 -0.87
N CYS A 59 -8.73 -13.49 -0.98
CA CYS A 59 -8.38 -12.89 -2.26
C CYS A 59 -6.89 -12.97 -2.57
N CYS A 60 -6.01 -12.83 -1.56
CA CYS A 60 -4.56 -13.04 -1.64
C CYS A 60 -3.90 -12.61 -2.96
N LEU A 61 -4.35 -11.48 -3.54
CA LEU A 61 -3.84 -10.97 -4.80
C LEU A 61 -2.43 -10.47 -4.59
N LYS A 62 -1.49 -10.99 -5.39
CA LYS A 62 -0.14 -10.47 -5.50
C LYS A 62 0.09 -10.04 -6.93
N THR A 63 0.49 -8.80 -7.10
CA THR A 63 0.74 -8.20 -8.41
C THR A 63 2.01 -7.39 -8.38
N GLU A 64 2.88 -7.62 -9.35
CA GLU A 64 4.11 -6.85 -9.52
C GLU A 64 3.97 -6.04 -10.80
N ILE A 65 4.10 -4.71 -10.69
CA ILE A 65 4.07 -3.81 -11.84
C ILE A 65 5.46 -3.21 -11.97
N ALA A 66 6.16 -3.60 -13.04
CA ALA A 66 7.45 -3.04 -13.40
C ALA A 66 7.28 -1.80 -14.31
N GLY A 67 8.28 -0.91 -14.33
CA GLY A 67 8.33 0.23 -15.24
C GLY A 67 7.50 1.44 -14.79
N LEU A 68 7.40 1.69 -13.48
CA LEU A 68 6.85 2.94 -12.99
C LEU A 68 7.91 4.06 -13.00
N PRO A 69 7.53 5.30 -13.37
CA PRO A 69 8.40 6.47 -13.25
C PRO A 69 8.77 6.76 -11.80
N MET A 70 9.92 7.41 -11.58
CA MET A 70 10.43 7.71 -10.23
C MET A 70 9.48 8.58 -9.38
N ILE A 71 8.71 9.46 -10.04
CA ILE A 71 7.83 10.45 -9.37
C ILE A 71 6.60 9.77 -8.74
N PHE A 72 6.29 8.53 -9.11
CA PHE A 72 5.08 7.86 -8.68
C PHE A 72 5.12 7.53 -7.18
N GLU A 73 4.04 7.90 -6.50
CA GLU A 73 3.77 7.51 -5.12
C GLU A 73 2.88 6.26 -5.08
N ALA A 74 2.62 5.76 -3.86
CA ALA A 74 1.80 4.57 -3.64
C ALA A 74 0.38 4.72 -4.22
N VAL A 75 -0.14 5.96 -4.21
CA VAL A 75 -1.46 6.29 -4.77
C VAL A 75 -1.48 6.12 -6.28
N ASP A 76 -0.44 6.57 -6.98
CA ASP A 76 -0.40 6.50 -8.45
C ASP A 76 -0.25 5.06 -8.94
N ALA A 77 0.56 4.27 -8.23
CA ALA A 77 0.70 2.84 -8.50
C ALA A 77 -0.63 2.08 -8.33
N TYR A 78 -1.43 2.45 -7.33
CA TYR A 78 -2.76 1.88 -7.12
C TYR A 78 -3.73 2.21 -8.26
N HIS A 79 -3.75 3.47 -8.75
CA HIS A 79 -4.63 3.84 -9.87
C HIS A 79 -4.24 3.10 -11.16
N LYS A 80 -2.94 3.01 -11.46
CA LYS A 80 -2.46 2.25 -12.61
C LYS A 80 -2.86 0.78 -12.53
N PHE A 81 -2.81 0.19 -11.33
CA PHE A 81 -3.30 -1.15 -11.10
C PHE A 81 -4.81 -1.30 -11.35
N LEU A 82 -5.63 -0.35 -10.89
CA LEU A 82 -7.07 -0.39 -11.15
C LEU A 82 -7.39 -0.35 -12.64
N ASP A 83 -6.71 0.53 -13.39
CA ASP A 83 -6.92 0.65 -14.84
C ASP A 83 -6.57 -0.65 -15.55
N LEU A 84 -5.42 -1.24 -15.22
CA LEU A 84 -4.98 -2.53 -15.76
C LEU A 84 -5.93 -3.68 -15.36
N TYR A 85 -6.45 -3.64 -14.13
CA TYR A 85 -7.35 -4.68 -13.62
C TYR A 85 -8.68 -4.63 -14.35
N ASN A 86 -9.18 -3.42 -14.60
CA ASN A 86 -10.40 -3.19 -15.36
C ASN A 86 -10.23 -3.52 -16.84
N ALA A 87 -9.02 -3.32 -17.40
CA ALA A 87 -8.68 -3.72 -18.76
C ALA A 87 -8.54 -5.25 -18.92
N GLY A 88 -8.36 -6.00 -17.82
CA GLY A 88 -8.22 -7.45 -17.83
C GLY A 88 -6.84 -7.96 -18.25
N GLU A 89 -5.82 -7.10 -18.26
CA GLU A 89 -4.48 -7.41 -18.78
C GLU A 89 -3.50 -7.92 -17.70
N ILE A 90 -3.97 -8.16 -16.48
CA ILE A 90 -3.09 -8.46 -15.34
C ILE A 90 -2.88 -9.97 -15.15
N GLY A 91 -1.61 -10.39 -15.15
CA GLY A 91 -1.17 -11.67 -14.61
C GLY A 91 -1.19 -11.68 -13.09
N VAL A 92 -2.37 -11.82 -12.48
CA VAL A 92 -2.48 -11.88 -11.02
C VAL A 92 -2.11 -13.28 -10.54
N LYS A 93 -1.19 -13.36 -9.58
CA LYS A 93 -0.93 -14.60 -8.85
C LYS A 93 -1.84 -14.63 -7.63
N PHE A 94 -2.77 -15.58 -7.60
CA PHE A 94 -3.58 -15.89 -6.44
C PHE A 94 -2.88 -16.99 -5.65
N GLU A 95 -2.22 -16.66 -4.56
CA GLU A 95 -1.76 -17.67 -3.60
C GLU A 95 -2.79 -17.74 -2.47
N CYS A 96 -3.91 -18.41 -2.75
CA CYS A 96 -4.82 -18.85 -1.69
C CYS A 96 -4.30 -20.17 -1.12
N LEU A 97 -3.66 -20.12 0.05
CA LEU A 97 -3.56 -21.29 0.90
C LEU A 97 -4.90 -21.45 1.62
N SER A 98 -5.64 -22.48 1.22
CA SER A 98 -6.85 -22.95 1.87
C SER A 98 -6.53 -23.50 3.26
N GLU A 99 -6.70 -22.70 4.30
CA GLU A 99 -6.78 -23.20 5.68
C GLU A 99 -7.99 -22.56 6.36
N SER A 100 -9.16 -23.08 6.04
CA SER A 100 -10.41 -22.81 6.77
C SER A 100 -11.26 -24.08 6.88
N GLU A 101 -10.63 -25.23 7.07
CA GLU A 101 -11.29 -26.47 7.47
C GLU A 101 -10.64 -27.05 8.74
N GLU A 102 -10.70 -26.34 9.87
CA GLU A 102 -10.44 -26.95 11.19
C GLU A 102 -11.04 -26.08 12.32
N ARG A 103 -12.36 -25.89 12.27
CA ARG A 103 -13.17 -25.51 13.46
C ARG A 103 -14.30 -26.51 13.69
N ARG A 104 -14.07 -27.80 13.40
CA ARG A 104 -15.08 -28.87 13.56
C ARG A 104 -14.65 -30.11 14.34
N GLN A 105 -13.46 -30.16 14.91
CA GLN A 105 -13.07 -31.26 15.81
C GLN A 105 -12.36 -30.68 17.04
N SER A 106 -12.74 -31.17 18.21
CA SER A 106 -12.34 -30.75 19.59
C SER A 106 -12.75 -29.33 19.97
N GLU A 107 -13.62 -29.05 20.94
CA GLU A 107 -14.12 -29.76 22.13
C GLU A 107 -15.55 -29.29 22.46
#